data_AF-A0AAD4T882-F1
#
_entry.id   AF-A0AAD4T882-F1
#
_cell.length_a   1.000
_cell.length_b   1.000
_cell.length_c   1.000
_cell.angle_alpha   90.00
_cell.angle_beta   90.00
_cell.angle_gamma   90.00
#
_symmetry.space_group_name_H-M   'P 1'
#
loop_
_entity.id
_entity.type
_entity.pdbx_description
1 polymer ?
#
loop_
_entity_poly.entity_id
_entity_poly.type
_entity_poly.pdbx_seq_one_letter_code
_entity_poly.pdbx_strand_id
1 'polypeptide(L)'
;MQKALTEANDAKTEGNKLFGSGQYEDALLLYELALQVAADMPASIEIRSICHANRVACFSNLETIRECTKDLELNHAYMKALTRRVEAHEKRKHFEEAVMDMKRTVELDPSNNQSRRSIVCLEPLAAENQEKMKEEMISGTGSLHAGTIITLRFRAWGEVGTSEYSAESEPSVQGSYTIATQKPKWIAASEEPVDK
;
A
#
# COMPACT_ATOMS: atom_id res chain seq x y z
N MET A 1 -13.27 34.03 4.79
CA MET A 1 -14.26 32.97 5.07
C MET A 1 -14.50 32.08 3.85
N GLN A 2 -14.96 32.60 2.71
CA GLN A 2 -15.21 31.78 1.50
C GLN A 2 -13.98 31.00 1.02
N LYS A 3 -12.80 31.62 1.02
CA LYS A 3 -11.53 30.98 0.62
C LYS A 3 -11.16 29.75 1.48
N ALA A 4 -11.34 29.85 2.80
CA ALA A 4 -11.05 28.74 3.71
C ALA A 4 -12.06 27.59 3.52
N LEU A 5 -13.32 27.92 3.23
CA LEU A 5 -14.34 26.92 2.95
C LEU A 5 -14.06 26.16 1.64
N THR A 6 -13.64 26.86 0.59
CA THR A 6 -13.22 26.22 -0.67
C THR A 6 -11.98 25.35 -0.44
N GLU A 7 -10.98 25.86 0.27
CA GLU A 7 -9.74 25.11 0.57
C GLU A 7 -10.02 23.84 1.39
N ALA A 8 -10.88 23.91 2.41
CA ALA A 8 -11.29 22.73 3.18
C ALA A 8 -12.07 21.73 2.32
N ASN A 9 -12.92 22.21 1.41
CA ASN A 9 -13.64 21.34 0.49
C ASN A 9 -12.69 20.66 -0.51
N ASP A 10 -11.71 21.40 -1.02
CA ASP A 10 -10.70 20.87 -1.95
C ASP A 10 -9.87 19.78 -1.26
N ALA A 11 -9.38 20.03 -0.05
CA ALA A 11 -8.67 19.04 0.76
C ALA A 11 -9.52 17.78 1.04
N LYS A 12 -10.81 17.95 1.39
CA LYS A 12 -11.75 16.82 1.53
C LYS A 12 -11.89 16.05 0.22
N THR A 13 -12.08 16.73 -0.91
CA THR A 13 -12.26 16.07 -2.20
C THR A 13 -11.02 15.30 -2.64
N GLU A 14 -9.84 15.83 -2.36
CA GLU A 14 -8.58 15.15 -2.64
C GLU A 14 -8.40 13.94 -1.71
N GLY A 15 -8.73 14.08 -0.43
CA GLY A 15 -8.78 12.96 0.52
C GLY A 15 -9.73 11.83 0.05
N ASN A 16 -10.87 12.17 -0.54
CA ASN A 16 -11.79 11.17 -1.10
C ASN A 16 -11.17 10.41 -2.29
N LYS A 17 -10.36 11.06 -3.13
CA LYS A 17 -9.66 10.39 -4.24
C LYS A 17 -8.61 9.42 -3.72
N LEU A 18 -7.84 9.82 -2.70
CA LEU A 18 -6.86 8.95 -2.06
C LEU A 18 -7.53 7.77 -1.35
N PHE A 19 -8.66 8.02 -0.67
CA PHE A 19 -9.48 6.97 -0.06
C PHE A 19 -9.95 5.95 -1.09
N GLY A 20 -10.49 6.40 -2.22
CA GLY A 20 -10.89 5.51 -3.33
C GLY A 20 -9.70 4.81 -3.98
N SER A 21 -8.50 5.35 -3.82
CA SER A 21 -7.25 4.76 -4.31
C SER A 21 -6.60 3.80 -3.31
N GLY A 22 -7.17 3.61 -2.12
CA GLY A 22 -6.64 2.72 -1.09
C GLY A 22 -5.52 3.33 -0.23
N GLN A 23 -5.13 4.59 -0.48
CA GLN A 23 -4.10 5.33 0.26
C GLN A 23 -4.73 5.97 1.50
N TYR A 24 -5.06 5.14 2.50
CA TYR A 24 -5.79 5.58 3.68
C TYR A 24 -4.97 6.49 4.59
N GLU A 25 -3.67 6.27 4.71
CA GLU A 25 -2.75 7.12 5.47
C GLU A 25 -2.70 8.55 4.91
N ASP A 26 -2.51 8.71 3.61
CA ASP A 26 -2.47 10.02 2.97
C ASP A 26 -3.85 10.69 2.96
N ALA A 27 -4.93 9.90 2.78
CA ALA A 27 -6.29 10.38 2.92
C ALA A 27 -6.55 10.94 4.35
N LEU A 28 -6.04 10.28 5.40
CA LEU A 28 -6.17 10.76 6.77
C LEU A 28 -5.53 12.15 6.95
N LEU A 29 -4.34 12.38 6.37
CA LEU A 29 -3.66 13.67 6.42
C LEU A 29 -4.48 14.77 5.75
N LEU A 30 -5.07 14.49 4.58
CA LEU A 30 -5.91 15.46 3.87
C LEU A 30 -7.23 15.75 4.59
N TYR A 31 -7.86 14.74 5.20
CA TYR A 31 -9.04 14.98 6.04
C TYR A 31 -8.70 15.77 7.30
N GLU A 32 -7.54 15.54 7.89
CA GLU A 32 -7.07 16.33 9.02
C GLU A 32 -6.81 17.79 8.63
N LEU A 33 -6.16 18.02 7.49
CA LEU A 33 -5.99 19.35 6.91
C LEU A 33 -7.35 20.03 6.69
N ALA A 34 -8.30 19.33 6.06
CA ALA A 34 -9.65 19.84 5.83
C ALA A 34 -10.34 20.24 7.15
N LEU A 35 -10.19 19.44 8.21
CA LEU A 35 -10.73 19.74 9.54
C LEU A 35 -10.06 20.95 10.20
N GLN A 36 -8.75 21.10 10.04
CA GLN A 36 -8.00 22.25 10.58
C GLN A 36 -8.39 23.55 9.87
N VAL A 37 -8.48 23.54 8.54
CA VAL A 37 -8.88 24.71 7.75
C VAL A 37 -10.36 25.05 7.98
N ALA A 38 -11.21 24.04 8.18
CA ALA A 38 -12.62 24.20 8.49
C ALA A 38 -12.92 24.56 9.96
N ALA A 39 -11.91 24.72 10.82
CA ALA A 39 -12.13 24.90 12.25
C ALA A 39 -13.07 26.10 12.55
N ASP A 40 -14.04 25.86 13.43
CA ASP A 40 -14.92 26.88 14.02
C ASP A 40 -15.74 27.75 13.05
N MET A 41 -15.96 27.29 11.82
CA MET A 41 -16.87 27.92 10.86
C MET A 41 -18.24 27.22 10.83
N PRO A 42 -19.37 27.92 11.10
CA PRO A 42 -20.71 27.32 11.01
C PRO A 42 -21.04 26.76 9.62
N ALA A 43 -20.56 27.42 8.56
CA ALA A 43 -20.76 26.98 7.17
C ALA A 43 -19.99 25.69 6.81
N SER A 44 -19.10 25.21 7.68
CA SER A 44 -18.24 24.05 7.42
C SER A 44 -18.69 22.77 8.14
N ILE A 45 -19.80 22.80 8.89
CA ILE A 45 -20.30 21.67 9.69
C ILE A 45 -20.42 20.39 8.84
N GLU A 46 -20.93 20.51 7.62
CA GLU A 46 -21.07 19.39 6.70
C GLU A 46 -19.71 18.80 6.28
N ILE A 47 -18.76 19.66 5.86
CA ILE A 47 -17.40 19.25 5.49
C ILE A 47 -16.73 18.52 6.66
N ARG A 48 -16.82 19.09 7.87
CA ARG A 48 -16.24 18.49 9.08
C ARG A 48 -16.86 17.13 9.40
N SER A 49 -18.19 17.02 9.30
CA SER A 49 -18.91 15.78 9.55
C SER A 49 -18.49 14.67 8.58
N ILE A 50 -18.38 14.99 7.28
CA ILE A 50 -17.91 14.05 6.26
C ILE A 50 -16.45 13.65 6.51
N CYS A 51 -15.56 14.60 6.82
CA CYS A 51 -14.17 14.30 7.10
C CYS A 51 -14.03 13.37 8.32
N HIS A 52 -14.79 13.59 9.39
CA HIS A 52 -14.79 12.67 10.54
C HIS A 52 -15.27 11.26 10.16
N ALA A 53 -16.35 11.14 9.40
CA ALA A 53 -16.85 9.84 8.93
C ALA A 53 -15.82 9.10 8.07
N ASN A 54 -15.18 9.81 7.14
CA ASN A 54 -14.17 9.22 6.26
C ASN A 54 -12.90 8.81 7.03
N ARG A 55 -12.47 9.58 8.03
CA ARG A 55 -11.37 9.19 8.91
C ARG A 55 -11.67 7.89 9.66
N VAL A 56 -12.88 7.72 10.19
CA VAL A 56 -13.30 6.46 10.83
C VAL A 56 -13.22 5.29 9.86
N ALA A 57 -13.64 5.49 8.60
CA ALA A 57 -13.53 4.46 7.57
C ALA A 57 -12.06 4.11 7.25
N CYS A 58 -11.15 5.09 7.17
CA CYS A 58 -9.71 4.84 7.03
C CYS A 58 -9.19 3.98 8.18
N PHE A 59 -9.43 4.40 9.43
CA PHE A 59 -8.97 3.68 10.61
C PHE A 59 -9.50 2.26 10.66
N SER A 60 -10.77 2.04 10.30
CA SER A 60 -11.36 0.70 10.27
C SER A 60 -10.63 -0.24 9.31
N ASN A 61 -10.23 0.24 8.13
CA ASN A 61 -9.48 -0.59 7.17
C ASN A 61 -8.06 -0.88 7.66
N LEU A 62 -7.37 0.12 8.22
CA LEU A 62 -6.02 -0.04 8.78
C LEU A 62 -6.01 -1.01 9.97
N GLU A 63 -6.98 -0.85 10.87
CA GLU A 63 -7.12 -1.70 12.06
C GLU A 63 -7.49 -3.14 11.69
N THR A 64 -8.29 -3.34 10.62
CA THR A 64 -8.62 -4.68 10.14
C THR A 64 -7.37 -5.50 9.79
N ILE A 65 -6.40 -4.90 9.10
CA ILE A 65 -5.14 -5.57 8.75
C ILE A 65 -4.33 -5.89 10.01
N ARG A 66 -4.28 -4.95 10.95
CA ARG A 66 -3.56 -5.11 12.21
C ARG A 66 -4.10 -6.26 13.04
N GLU A 67 -5.41 -6.30 13.25
CA GLU A 67 -6.07 -7.35 14.04
C GLU A 67 -6.02 -8.70 13.33
N CYS A 68 -6.23 -8.75 12.01
CA CYS A 68 -6.08 -10.00 11.26
C CYS A 68 -4.63 -10.53 11.30
N THR A 69 -3.63 -9.66 11.37
CA THR A 69 -2.23 -10.08 11.51
C THR A 69 -1.98 -10.72 12.86
N LYS A 70 -2.50 -10.14 13.95
CA LYS A 70 -2.43 -10.76 15.29
C LYS A 70 -3.17 -12.10 15.34
N ASP A 71 -4.37 -12.18 14.74
CA ASP A 71 -5.12 -13.44 14.64
C ASP A 71 -4.28 -14.53 13.97
N LEU A 72 -3.53 -14.16 12.92
CA LEU A 72 -2.68 -15.07 12.17
C LEU A 72 -1.34 -15.35 12.83
N GLU A 73 -0.84 -14.49 13.72
CA GLU A 73 0.29 -14.79 14.61
C GLU A 73 -0.09 -15.87 15.63
N LEU A 74 -1.35 -15.86 16.11
CA LEU A 74 -1.86 -16.87 17.03
C LEU A 74 -2.26 -18.17 16.33
N ASN A 75 -2.88 -18.08 15.15
CA ASN A 75 -3.29 -19.22 14.35
C ASN A 75 -3.05 -18.96 12.86
N HIS A 76 -1.89 -19.42 12.38
CA HIS A 76 -1.46 -19.28 10.99
C HIS A 76 -2.38 -19.95 9.95
N ALA A 77 -3.29 -20.82 10.39
CA ALA A 77 -4.24 -21.53 9.52
C ALA A 77 -5.67 -20.97 9.61
N TYR A 78 -5.87 -19.82 10.28
CA TYR A 78 -7.21 -19.27 10.47
C TYR A 78 -7.76 -18.64 9.19
N MET A 79 -8.47 -19.44 8.41
CA MET A 79 -9.00 -19.08 7.09
C MET A 79 -9.81 -17.77 7.08
N LYS A 80 -10.61 -17.51 8.12
CA LYS A 80 -11.42 -16.27 8.20
C LYS A 80 -10.55 -15.02 8.33
N ALA A 81 -9.44 -15.09 9.07
CA ALA A 81 -8.51 -13.96 9.18
C ALA A 81 -7.76 -13.75 7.86
N LEU A 82 -7.35 -14.82 7.16
CA LEU A 82 -6.75 -14.73 5.82
C LEU A 82 -7.71 -14.03 4.84
N THR A 83 -8.96 -14.48 4.73
CA THR A 83 -9.93 -13.88 3.81
C THR A 83 -10.18 -12.39 4.11
N ARG A 84 -10.37 -12.03 5.39
CA ARG A 84 -10.56 -10.62 5.78
C ARG A 84 -9.35 -9.76 5.48
N ARG A 85 -8.14 -10.29 5.69
CA ARG A 85 -6.91 -9.55 5.43
C ARG A 85 -6.65 -9.37 3.94
N VAL A 86 -6.95 -10.38 3.11
CA VAL A 86 -6.99 -10.24 1.64
C VAL A 86 -7.91 -9.08 1.24
N GLU A 87 -9.17 -9.09 1.70
CA GLU A 87 -10.13 -8.04 1.32
C GLU A 87 -9.64 -6.64 1.73
N ALA A 88 -8.99 -6.53 2.89
CA ALA A 88 -8.40 -5.28 3.35
C ALA A 88 -7.17 -4.87 2.51
N HIS A 89 -6.33 -5.82 2.10
CA HIS A 89 -5.21 -5.58 1.19
C HIS A 89 -5.68 -5.17 -0.22
N GLU A 90 -6.71 -5.82 -0.77
CA GLU A 90 -7.31 -5.45 -2.06
C GLU A 90 -7.86 -4.02 -2.03
N LYS A 91 -8.55 -3.63 -0.95
CA LYS A 91 -9.04 -2.26 -0.74
C LYS A 91 -7.92 -1.22 -0.70
N ARG A 92 -6.75 -1.61 -0.16
CA ARG A 92 -5.54 -0.78 -0.12
C ARG A 92 -4.71 -0.83 -1.40
N LYS A 93 -5.09 -1.68 -2.37
CA LYS A 93 -4.27 -2.01 -3.55
C LYS A 93 -2.89 -2.61 -3.21
N HIS A 94 -2.78 -3.24 -2.05
CA HIS A 94 -1.61 -4.03 -1.64
C HIS A 94 -1.75 -5.44 -2.23
N PHE A 95 -1.67 -5.54 -3.55
CA PHE A 95 -2.02 -6.76 -4.27
C PHE A 95 -1.01 -7.89 -4.05
N GLU A 96 0.25 -7.57 -3.80
CA GLU A 96 1.28 -8.54 -3.44
C GLU A 96 0.88 -9.30 -2.16
N GLU A 97 0.58 -8.57 -1.09
CA GLU A 97 0.20 -9.16 0.18
C GLU A 97 -1.11 -9.95 0.07
N ALA A 98 -2.08 -9.45 -0.72
CA ALA A 98 -3.30 -10.18 -1.02
C ALA A 98 -3.03 -11.51 -1.75
N VAL A 99 -2.13 -11.52 -2.74
CA VAL A 99 -1.72 -12.74 -3.45
C VAL A 99 -1.07 -13.75 -2.51
N MET A 100 -0.20 -13.30 -1.58
CA MET A 100 0.45 -14.18 -0.62
C MET A 100 -0.55 -14.84 0.33
N ASP A 101 -1.47 -14.06 0.89
CA ASP A 101 -2.51 -14.59 1.79
C ASP A 101 -3.44 -15.56 1.04
N MET A 102 -3.71 -15.30 -0.23
CA MET A 102 -4.49 -16.20 -1.07
C MET A 102 -3.73 -17.49 -1.42
N LYS A 103 -2.42 -17.41 -1.69
CA LYS A 103 -1.55 -18.59 -1.86
C LYS A 103 -1.56 -19.45 -0.61
N ARG A 104 -1.47 -18.83 0.57
CA ARG A 104 -1.58 -19.53 1.85
C ARG A 104 -2.93 -20.22 2.01
N THR A 105 -4.00 -19.56 1.60
CA THR A 105 -5.36 -20.14 1.60
C THR A 105 -5.44 -21.40 0.73
N VAL A 106 -4.78 -21.41 -0.44
CA VAL A 106 -4.70 -22.60 -1.33
C VAL A 106 -3.81 -23.70 -0.76
N GLU A 107 -2.74 -23.37 -0.04
CA GLU A 107 -1.91 -24.35 0.66
C GLU A 107 -2.68 -25.08 1.76
N LEU A 108 -3.53 -24.34 2.50
CA LEU A 108 -4.36 -24.88 3.56
C LEU A 108 -5.57 -25.66 3.02
N ASP A 109 -6.17 -25.17 1.95
CA ASP A 109 -7.29 -25.82 1.26
C ASP A 109 -7.07 -25.82 -0.26
N PRO A 110 -6.43 -26.87 -0.81
CA PRO A 110 -6.20 -26.99 -2.25
C PRO A 110 -7.49 -27.06 -3.08
N SER A 111 -8.63 -27.38 -2.47
CA SER A 111 -9.93 -27.45 -3.14
C SER A 111 -10.59 -26.08 -3.33
N ASN A 112 -10.03 -25.03 -2.71
CA ASN A 112 -10.54 -23.67 -2.79
C ASN A 112 -10.27 -23.04 -4.17
N ASN A 113 -11.14 -23.35 -5.12
CA ASN A 113 -11.10 -22.82 -6.48
C ASN A 113 -11.26 -21.29 -6.53
N GLN A 114 -11.96 -20.70 -5.57
CA GLN A 114 -12.13 -19.25 -5.50
C GLN A 114 -10.78 -18.57 -5.27
N SER A 115 -10.01 -19.07 -4.29
CA SER A 115 -8.67 -18.55 -4.00
C SER A 115 -7.73 -18.68 -5.19
N ARG A 116 -7.76 -19.80 -5.92
CA ARG A 116 -6.94 -19.98 -7.12
C ARG A 116 -7.30 -18.97 -8.22
N ARG A 117 -8.59 -18.69 -8.42
CA ARG A 117 -9.04 -17.66 -9.38
C ARG A 117 -8.62 -16.27 -8.95
N SER A 118 -8.77 -15.93 -7.66
CA SER A 118 -8.34 -14.64 -7.13
C SER A 118 -6.85 -14.41 -7.34
N ILE A 119 -5.97 -15.41 -7.13
CA ILE A 119 -4.54 -15.29 -7.43
C ILE A 119 -4.30 -14.90 -8.89
N VAL A 120 -4.93 -15.61 -9.83
CA VAL A 120 -4.78 -15.33 -11.28
C VAL A 120 -5.22 -13.91 -11.63
N CYS A 121 -6.25 -13.38 -10.97
CA CYS A 121 -6.71 -12.01 -11.19
C CYS A 121 -5.83 -10.96 -10.50
N LEU A 122 -5.26 -11.27 -9.33
CA LEU A 122 -4.49 -10.33 -8.52
C LEU A 122 -3.03 -10.21 -8.96
N GLU A 123 -2.43 -11.27 -9.47
CA GLU A 123 -1.04 -11.25 -9.96
C GLU A 123 -0.75 -10.19 -11.04
N PRO A 124 -1.59 -9.99 -12.08
CA PRO A 124 -1.36 -8.90 -13.03
C PRO A 124 -1.54 -7.51 -12.41
N LEU A 125 -2.46 -7.36 -11.45
CA LEU A 125 -2.67 -6.09 -10.74
C LEU A 125 -1.48 -5.74 -9.84
N ALA A 126 -0.88 -6.74 -9.18
CA ALA A 126 0.36 -6.61 -8.44
C ALA A 126 1.52 -6.17 -9.36
N ALA A 127 1.68 -6.83 -10.51
CA ALA A 127 2.70 -6.45 -11.48
C ALA A 127 2.52 -5.01 -12.00
N GLU A 128 1.28 -4.60 -12.30
CA GLU A 128 0.97 -3.22 -12.71
C GLU A 128 1.28 -2.21 -11.61
N ASN A 129 0.92 -2.51 -10.35
CA ASN A 129 1.22 -1.64 -9.21
C ASN A 129 2.72 -1.50 -8.96
N GLN A 130 3.49 -2.59 -9.08
CA GLN A 130 4.94 -2.52 -8.99
C GLN A 130 5.52 -1.65 -10.09
N GLU A 131 5.03 -1.78 -11.32
CA GLU A 131 5.54 -0.99 -12.43
C GLU A 131 5.27 0.51 -12.24
N LYS A 132 4.05 0.87 -11.82
CA LYS A 132 3.72 2.26 -11.48
C LYS A 132 4.60 2.82 -10.36
N MET A 133 4.79 2.05 -9.29
CA MET A 133 5.64 2.46 -8.17
C MET A 133 7.10 2.61 -8.58
N LYS A 134 7.59 1.79 -9.52
CA LYS A 134 8.92 1.96 -10.13
C LYS A 134 9.00 3.26 -10.93
N GLU A 135 8.05 3.53 -11.82
CA GLU A 135 8.02 4.76 -12.63
C GLU A 135 7.98 6.03 -11.76
N GLU A 136 7.16 6.03 -10.70
CA GLU A 136 7.10 7.11 -9.72
C GLU A 136 8.43 7.31 -8.99
N MET A 137 9.11 6.22 -8.61
CA MET A 137 10.44 6.33 -7.99
C MET A 137 11.48 6.91 -8.94
N ILE A 138 11.52 6.47 -10.20
CA ILE A 138 12.48 6.96 -11.20
C ILE A 138 12.28 8.45 -11.47
N SER A 139 11.02 8.88 -11.61
CA SER A 139 10.66 10.28 -11.86
C SER A 139 10.91 11.18 -10.64
N GLY A 140 10.77 10.65 -9.42
CA GLY A 140 11.05 11.37 -8.17
C GLY A 140 12.54 11.48 -7.84
N THR A 141 13.37 10.51 -8.25
CA THR A 141 14.82 10.55 -8.08
C THR A 141 15.47 11.24 -9.27
N GLY A 142 15.70 12.56 -9.19
CA GLY A 142 16.45 13.28 -10.21
C GLY A 142 17.81 12.62 -10.53
N SER A 143 18.21 12.67 -11.81
CA SER A 143 19.50 12.22 -12.38
C SER A 143 20.25 11.15 -11.57
N LEU A 144 19.68 9.94 -11.52
CA LEU A 144 20.40 8.76 -11.05
C LEU A 144 21.66 8.56 -11.90
N HIS A 145 22.77 8.23 -11.26
CA HIS A 145 23.98 7.79 -11.96
C HIS A 145 23.79 6.31 -12.34
N ALA A 146 24.32 5.92 -13.51
CA ALA A 146 24.37 4.52 -13.93
C ALA A 146 24.92 3.64 -12.79
N GLY A 147 24.22 2.56 -12.45
CA GLY A 147 24.63 1.65 -11.37
C GLY A 147 24.04 1.97 -9.99
N THR A 148 23.11 2.91 -9.88
CA THR A 148 22.36 3.09 -8.63
C THR A 148 21.41 1.90 -8.41
N ILE A 149 21.56 1.22 -7.27
CA ILE A 149 20.65 0.16 -6.85
C ILE A 149 19.55 0.78 -6.00
N ILE A 150 18.31 0.65 -6.45
CA ILE A 150 17.12 1.04 -5.70
C ILE A 150 16.61 -0.22 -5.00
N THR A 151 16.67 -0.23 -3.67
CA THR A 151 16.13 -1.33 -2.87
C THR A 151 14.76 -0.93 -2.34
N LEU A 152 13.70 -1.54 -2.87
CA LEU A 152 12.37 -1.47 -2.26
C LEU A 152 12.28 -2.55 -1.17
N ARG A 153 12.07 -2.10 0.07
CA ARG A 153 11.76 -2.97 1.21
C ARG A 153 10.26 -3.11 1.36
N PHE A 154 9.77 -4.33 1.29
CA PHE A 154 8.40 -4.70 1.62
C PHE A 154 8.41 -5.42 2.97
N ARG A 155 7.50 -5.05 3.87
CA ARG A 155 7.35 -5.74 5.16
C ARG A 155 6.06 -6.54 5.12
N ALA A 156 6.17 -7.86 5.22
CA ALA A 156 5.02 -8.74 5.30
C ALA A 156 5.31 -9.83 6.34
N TRP A 157 4.36 -10.08 7.26
CA TRP A 157 4.46 -11.14 8.27
C TRP A 157 5.71 -11.08 9.18
N GLY A 158 6.25 -9.90 9.46
CA GLY A 158 7.49 -9.76 10.24
C GLY A 158 8.76 -10.09 9.44
N GLU A 159 8.64 -10.55 8.20
CA GLU A 159 9.73 -10.74 7.25
C GLU A 159 9.94 -9.47 6.42
N VAL A 160 11.20 -9.18 6.11
CA VAL A 160 11.58 -8.07 5.22
C VAL A 160 11.91 -8.69 3.87
N GLY A 161 11.00 -8.50 2.91
CA GLY A 161 11.29 -8.75 1.51
C GLY A 161 12.05 -7.58 0.92
N THR A 162 13.11 -7.85 0.16
CA THR A 162 13.78 -6.82 -0.65
C THR A 162 13.59 -7.15 -2.13
N SER A 163 13.26 -6.11 -2.89
CA SER A 163 13.42 -6.14 -4.35
C SER A 163 14.48 -5.12 -4.71
N GLU A 164 15.50 -5.58 -5.43
CA GLU A 164 16.60 -4.76 -5.89
C GLU A 164 16.36 -4.45 -7.37
N TYR A 165 16.40 -3.16 -7.69
CA TYR A 165 16.31 -2.65 -9.05
C TYR A 165 17.65 -2.01 -9.39
N SER A 166 18.25 -2.43 -10.51
CA SER A 166 19.48 -1.82 -11.01
C SER A 166 19.16 -0.90 -12.17
N ALA A 167 19.53 0.38 -12.06
CA ALA A 167 19.49 1.31 -13.17
C ALA A 167 20.69 1.04 -14.10
N GLU A 168 20.45 0.38 -15.22
CA GLU A 168 21.45 0.15 -16.28
C GLU A 168 21.41 1.31 -17.28
N SER A 169 22.56 1.73 -17.78
CA SER A 169 22.63 2.74 -18.85
C SER A 169 22.37 2.10 -20.20
N GLU A 170 21.43 2.65 -20.96
CA GLU A 170 21.11 2.18 -22.30
C GLU A 170 22.23 2.61 -23.27
N PRO A 171 22.85 1.72 -24.06
CA PRO A 171 24.06 2.05 -24.81
C PRO A 171 23.86 3.02 -25.99
N SER A 172 22.64 3.48 -26.28
CA SER A 172 22.35 4.30 -27.46
C SER A 172 21.92 5.75 -27.22
N VAL A 173 21.71 6.20 -25.97
CA VAL A 173 21.37 7.60 -25.70
C VAL A 173 22.06 8.07 -24.43
N GLN A 174 22.92 9.09 -24.55
CA GLN A 174 23.57 9.73 -23.41
C GLN A 174 22.49 10.39 -22.54
N GLY A 175 22.09 9.70 -21.46
CA GLY A 175 21.05 10.12 -20.52
C GLY A 175 19.79 9.24 -20.44
N SER A 176 19.68 8.11 -21.17
CA SER A 176 18.62 7.12 -20.95
C SER A 176 19.11 5.93 -20.12
N TYR A 177 18.26 5.48 -19.19
CA TYR A 177 18.53 4.36 -18.29
C TYR A 177 17.39 3.34 -18.41
N THR A 178 17.73 2.05 -18.43
CA THR A 178 16.81 0.91 -18.46
C THR A 178 16.98 0.12 -17.16
N ILE A 179 15.90 -0.33 -16.53
CA ILE A 179 16.00 -1.05 -15.26
C ILE A 179 15.96 -2.56 -15.49
N ALA A 180 16.99 -3.26 -15.03
CA ALA A 180 16.95 -4.70 -14.90
C ALA A 180 16.24 -5.08 -13.59
N THR A 181 15.18 -5.87 -13.69
CA THR A 181 14.45 -6.38 -12.53
C THR A 181 15.06 -7.71 -12.08
N GLN A 182 15.51 -7.79 -10.83
CA GLN A 182 15.75 -9.08 -10.19
C GLN A 182 14.49 -9.54 -9.47
N LYS A 183 14.22 -10.86 -9.51
CA LYS A 183 13.08 -11.43 -8.80
C LYS A 183 13.19 -11.09 -7.31
N PRO A 184 12.08 -10.69 -6.65
CA PRO A 184 12.09 -10.37 -5.23
C PRO A 184 12.61 -11.56 -4.43
N LYS A 185 13.51 -11.28 -3.47
CA LYS A 185 14.10 -12.29 -2.60
C LYS A 185 13.57 -12.07 -1.20
N TRP A 186 12.83 -13.06 -0.69
CA TRP A 186 12.37 -13.08 0.69
C TRP A 186 13.53 -13.53 1.58
N ILE A 187 13.94 -12.68 2.51
CA ILE A 187 14.93 -13.02 3.53
C ILE A 187 14.15 -13.28 4.81
N ALA A 188 14.04 -14.55 5.19
CA ALA A 188 13.56 -14.93 6.52
C ALA A 188 14.42 -14.18 7.55
N ALA A 189 13.80 -13.58 8.57
CA ALA A 189 14.50 -12.84 9.61
C ALA A 189 15.42 -13.80 10.39
N SER A 190 16.64 -14.03 9.89
CA SER A 190 17.71 -14.65 10.65
C SER A 190 18.23 -13.58 11.60
N GLU A 191 17.82 -13.70 12.86
CA GLU A 191 18.44 -13.16 14.07
C GLU A 191 19.34 -11.93 13.84
N GLU A 192 18.78 -10.73 14.03
CA GLU A 192 19.60 -9.55 14.26
C GLU A 192 20.53 -9.86 15.45
N PRO A 193 21.85 -9.64 15.35
CA PRO A 193 22.72 -9.75 16.51
C PRO A 193 22.27 -8.66 17.49
N VAL A 194 21.76 -9.10 18.64
CA VAL A 194 21.53 -8.23 19.79
C VAL A 194 22.89 -7.64 20.16
N ASP A 195 23.09 -6.37 19.81
CA ASP A 195 24.21 -5.59 20.32
C ASP A 195 24.16 -5.62 21.85
N LYS A 196 25.24 -6.15 22.43
CA LYS A 196 25.43 -6.34 23.88
C LYS A 196 25.78 -5.05 24.59
#